data_AF-A0A0G0X9V6-F1
#
_entry.id   AF-A0A0G0X9V6-F1
#
_cell.length_a   1.000
_cell.length_b   1.000
_cell.length_c   1.000
_cell.angle_alpha   90.00
_cell.angle_beta   90.00
_cell.angle_gamma   90.00
#
_symmetry.space_group_name_H-M   'P 1'
#
loop_
_entity.id
_entity.type
_entity.pdbx_description
1 polymer ?
#
loop_
_entity_poly.entity_id
_entity_poly.type
_entity_poly.pdbx_seq_one_letter_code
_entity_poly.pdbx_strand_id
1 'polypeptide(L)'
;MNTEELSLLRTLYKFPEVVLNAGKTFSPNLIANYLYDLAQKYNLFYQKIPILKSDENEKQFRLALTQATAHILKNGLSLLGIDVLEKM
;
A
#
# COMPACT_ATOMS: atom_id res chain seq x y z
N MET A 1 6.36 11.68 12.44
CA MET A 1 5.40 10.92 11.60
C MET A 1 4.29 11.88 11.17
N ASN A 2 4.08 12.05 9.86
CA ASN A 2 3.14 13.01 9.30
C ASN A 2 1.79 12.36 8.92
N THR A 3 0.84 13.20 8.46
CA THR A 3 -0.53 12.78 8.16
C THR A 3 -0.59 11.74 7.05
N GLU A 4 0.22 11.90 6.00
CA GLU A 4 0.29 11.00 4.85
C GLU A 4 0.90 9.64 5.23
N GLU A 5 1.99 9.62 6.01
CA GLU A 5 2.58 8.40 6.58
C GLU A 5 1.55 7.64 7.43
N LEU A 6 0.84 8.34 8.31
CA LEU A 6 -0.19 7.74 9.16
C LEU A 6 -1.38 7.23 8.34
N SER A 7 -1.80 7.97 7.31
CA SER A 7 -2.88 7.57 6.40
C SER A 7 -2.51 6.28 5.64
N LEU A 8 -1.28 6.21 5.12
CA LEU A 8 -0.78 5.03 4.44
C LEU A 8 -0.70 3.83 5.39
N LEU A 9 -0.10 4.01 6.58
CA LEU A 9 0.02 2.95 7.59
C LEU A 9 -1.34 2.38 8.02
N ARG A 10 -2.33 3.24 8.27
CA ARG A 10 -3.71 2.82 8.56
C ARG A 10 -4.34 2.04 7.41
N THR A 11 -4.00 2.38 6.17
CA THR A 11 -4.51 1.69 4.99
C THR A 11 -3.88 0.31 4.86
N LEU A 12 -2.57 0.19 5.06
CA LEU A 12 -1.86 -1.10 5.07
C LEU A 12 -2.45 -2.04 6.14
N TYR A 13 -2.72 -1.54 7.34
CA TYR A 13 -3.30 -2.33 8.44
C TYR A 13 -4.65 -2.97 8.09
N LYS A 14 -5.45 -2.34 7.23
CA LYS A 14 -6.79 -2.84 6.84
C LYS A 14 -6.76 -3.98 5.83
N PHE A 15 -5.63 -4.27 5.19
CA PHE A 15 -5.58 -5.26 4.11
C PHE A 15 -6.14 -6.64 4.48
N PRO A 16 -5.78 -7.25 5.64
CA PRO A 16 -6.28 -8.58 5.99
C PRO A 16 -7.81 -8.61 6.16
N GLU A 17 -8.39 -7.54 6.71
CA GLU A 17 -9.84 -7.41 6.89
C GLU A 17 -10.54 -7.32 5.53
N VAL A 18 -9.99 -6.55 4.58
CA VAL A 18 -10.53 -6.43 3.22
C VAL A 18 -10.50 -7.79 2.51
N VAL A 19 -9.39 -8.52 2.60
CA VAL A 19 -9.25 -9.85 1.98
C VAL A 19 -10.26 -10.84 2.59
N LEU A 20 -10.39 -10.85 3.91
CA LEU A 20 -11.36 -11.72 4.59
C LEU A 20 -12.80 -11.38 4.17
N ASN A 21 -13.15 -10.10 4.09
CA ASN A 21 -14.48 -9.67 3.68
C ASN A 21 -14.76 -10.04 2.21
N ALA A 22 -13.80 -9.81 1.31
CA ALA A 22 -13.90 -10.19 -0.10
C ALA A 22 -14.16 -11.70 -0.27
N GLY A 23 -13.46 -12.53 0.51
CA GLY A 23 -13.66 -13.98 0.51
C GLY A 23 -15.04 -14.40 1.05
N LYS A 24 -15.48 -13.81 2.16
CA LYS A 24 -16.80 -14.11 2.77
C LYS A 24 -17.98 -13.70 1.89
N THR A 25 -17.84 -12.62 1.14
CA THR A 25 -18.91 -12.03 0.32
C THR A 25 -18.78 -12.38 -1.16
N PHE A 26 -17.80 -13.22 -1.54
CA PHE A 26 -17.49 -13.54 -2.94
C PHE A 26 -17.34 -12.29 -3.82
N SER A 27 -16.77 -11.21 -3.26
CA SER A 27 -16.72 -9.89 -3.87
C SER A 27 -15.27 -9.43 -4.09
N PRO A 28 -14.62 -9.86 -5.20
CA PRO A 28 -13.22 -9.52 -5.50
C PRO A 28 -13.01 -8.02 -5.78
N ASN A 29 -14.07 -7.30 -6.16
CA ASN A 29 -14.01 -5.84 -6.36
C ASN A 29 -13.57 -5.08 -5.09
N LEU A 30 -13.78 -5.63 -3.90
CA LEU A 30 -13.32 -5.04 -2.64
C LEU A 30 -11.80 -4.96 -2.59
N ILE A 31 -11.10 -5.97 -3.09
CA ILE A 31 -9.64 -5.99 -3.19
C ILE A 31 -9.21 -4.94 -4.22
N ALA A 32 -9.82 -4.90 -5.41
CA ALA A 32 -9.47 -3.93 -6.44
C ALA A 32 -9.63 -2.46 -5.96
N ASN A 33 -10.75 -2.15 -5.32
CA ASN A 33 -11.02 -0.83 -4.76
C ASN A 33 -10.01 -0.45 -3.66
N TYR A 34 -9.66 -1.40 -2.80
CA TYR A 34 -8.64 -1.20 -1.78
C TYR A 34 -7.27 -0.92 -2.39
N LEU A 35 -6.85 -1.69 -3.40
CA LEU A 35 -5.55 -1.50 -4.05
C LEU A 35 -5.47 -0.15 -4.76
N TYR A 36 -6.57 0.29 -5.37
CA TYR A 36 -6.68 1.61 -5.98
C TYR A 36 -6.50 2.74 -4.95
N ASP A 37 -7.21 2.68 -3.81
CA ASP A 37 -7.06 3.65 -2.71
C ASP A 37 -5.64 3.63 -2.11
N LEU A 38 -5.07 2.44 -1.92
CA LEU A 38 -3.69 2.29 -1.43
C LEU A 38 -2.68 2.96 -2.38
N ALA A 39 -2.81 2.70 -3.69
CA ALA A 39 -1.94 3.30 -4.70
C ALA A 39 -2.07 4.84 -4.74
N GLN A 40 -3.29 5.38 -4.62
CA GLN A 40 -3.51 6.82 -4.54
C GLN A 40 -2.83 7.45 -3.31
N LYS A 41 -2.99 6.83 -2.13
CA LYS A 41 -2.38 7.31 -0.89
C LYS A 41 -0.85 7.25 -0.94
N TYR A 42 -0.31 6.18 -1.51
CA TYR A 42 1.13 6.06 -1.71
C TYR A 42 1.65 7.12 -2.68
N ASN A 43 0.97 7.37 -3.80
CA ASN A 43 1.35 8.42 -4.74
C ASN A 43 1.38 9.80 -4.08
N LEU A 44 0.38 10.11 -3.24
CA LEU A 44 0.35 11.36 -2.48
C LEU A 44 1.51 11.47 -1.48
N PHE A 45 1.80 10.39 -0.74
CA PHE A 45 2.94 10.30 0.17
C PHE A 45 4.26 10.54 -0.59
N TYR A 46 4.46 9.84 -1.71
CA TYR A 46 5.67 9.92 -2.52
C TYR A 46 5.91 11.32 -3.11
N GLN A 47 4.83 12.01 -3.52
CA GLN A 47 4.91 13.37 -4.04
C GLN A 47 5.25 14.40 -2.97
N LYS A 48 4.68 14.26 -1.76
CA LYS A 48 4.81 15.27 -0.71
C LYS A 48 6.05 15.11 0.15
N ILE A 49 6.54 13.89 0.34
CA ILE A 49 7.53 13.56 1.37
C ILE A 49 8.79 12.97 0.73
N PRO A 50 9.91 13.71 0.72
CA PRO A 50 11.17 13.21 0.17
C PRO A 50 11.70 12.04 0.98
N ILE A 51 11.78 10.85 0.40
CA ILE A 51 12.26 9.63 1.08
C ILE A 51 13.78 9.63 1.23
N LEU A 52 14.51 9.91 0.16
CA LEU A 52 15.98 9.77 0.14
C LEU A 52 16.73 10.95 0.76
N LYS A 53 16.06 12.11 0.90
CA LYS A 53 16.63 13.35 1.43
C LYS A 53 16.26 13.59 2.91
N SER A 54 15.82 12.55 3.61
CA SER A 54 15.46 12.62 5.03
C SER A 54 16.63 12.29 5.94
N ASP A 55 16.52 12.64 7.23
CA ASP A 55 17.38 12.10 8.28
C ASP A 55 17.31 10.57 8.34
N GLU A 56 18.38 9.93 8.82
CA GLU A 56 18.55 8.47 8.71
C GLU A 56 17.38 7.67 9.31
N ASN A 57 16.89 8.05 10.49
CA ASN A 57 15.75 7.37 11.12
C ASN A 57 14.45 7.51 10.31
N GLU A 58 14.17 8.70 9.78
CA GLU A 58 12.99 8.93 8.95
C GLU A 58 13.09 8.20 7.62
N LYS A 59 14.28 8.20 7.02
CA LYS A 59 14.56 7.51 5.76
C LYS A 59 14.33 6.00 5.90
N GLN A 60 14.87 5.37 6.95
CA GLN A 60 14.66 3.94 7.19
C GLN A 60 13.18 3.60 7.35
N PHE A 61 12.44 4.41 8.13
CA PHE A 61 11.00 4.24 8.28
C PHE A 61 10.25 4.37 6.94
N ARG A 62 10.56 5.40 6.14
CA ARG A 62 9.91 5.67 4.85
C ARG A 62 10.21 4.60 3.80
N LEU A 63 11.42 4.03 3.81
CA LEU A 63 11.79 2.89 2.98
C LEU A 63 11.01 1.64 3.39
N ALA A 64 10.90 1.35 4.68
CA ALA A 64 10.09 0.23 5.17
C ALA A 64 8.60 0.40 4.80
N LEU A 65 8.06 1.60 4.93
CA LEU A 65 6.68 1.92 4.53
C LEU A 65 6.45 1.73 3.03
N THR A 66 7.43 2.11 2.21
CA THR A 66 7.42 1.91 0.75
C THR A 66 7.44 0.43 0.41
N GLN A 67 8.33 -0.34 1.03
CA GLN A 67 8.43 -1.79 0.81
C GLN A 67 7.14 -2.52 1.22
N ALA A 68 6.57 -2.16 2.38
CA ALA A 68 5.30 -2.72 2.84
C ALA A 68 4.16 -2.45 1.85
N THR A 69 4.08 -1.23 1.32
CA THR A 69 3.12 -0.87 0.27
C THR A 69 3.30 -1.75 -0.98
N ALA A 70 4.53 -1.90 -1.46
CA ALA A 70 4.82 -2.73 -2.63
C ALA A 70 4.42 -4.20 -2.42
N HIS A 71 4.70 -4.76 -1.23
CA HIS A 71 4.30 -6.13 -0.88
C HIS A 71 2.78 -6.30 -0.89
N ILE A 72 2.02 -5.35 -0.31
CA ILE A 72 0.56 -5.43 -0.30
C ILE A 72 -0.02 -5.29 -1.72
N LEU A 73 0.52 -4.38 -2.53
CA LEU A 73 0.12 -4.25 -3.94
C LEU A 73 0.34 -5.56 -4.71
N LYS A 74 1.53 -6.18 -4.57
CA LYS A 74 1.85 -7.46 -5.21
C LYS A 74 0.92 -8.58 -4.75
N ASN A 75 0.69 -8.71 -3.45
CA ASN A 75 -0.18 -9.74 -2.90
C ASN A 75 -1.63 -9.55 -3.36
N GLY A 76 -2.15 -8.32 -3.30
CA GLY A 76 -3.52 -8.04 -3.72
C GLY A 76 -3.74 -8.25 -5.22
N LEU A 77 -2.79 -7.85 -6.07
CA LEU A 77 -2.87 -8.11 -7.51
C LEU A 77 -2.79 -9.60 -7.82
N SER A 78 -1.94 -10.34 -7.10
CA SER A 78 -1.87 -11.80 -7.20
C SER A 78 -3.19 -12.48 -6.81
N LEU A 79 -3.88 -12.00 -5.78
CA LEU A 79 -5.23 -12.49 -5.42
C LEU A 79 -6.28 -12.24 -6.50
N LEU A 80 -6.06 -11.23 -7.36
CA LEU A 80 -6.90 -10.94 -8.52
C LEU A 80 -6.45 -11.66 -9.80
N GLY A 81 -5.39 -12.48 -9.74
CA GLY A 81 -4.82 -13.16 -10.90
C GLY A 81 -4.07 -12.22 -11.86
N ILE A 82 -3.58 -11.09 -11.36
CA ILE A 82 -2.84 -10.10 -12.14
C ILE A 82 -1.35 -10.19 -11.79
N ASP A 83 -0.52 -10.48 -12.79
CA ASP A 83 0.94 -10.48 -12.64
C ASP A 83 1.49 -9.05 -12.54
N VAL A 84 2.56 -8.91 -11.76
CA VAL A 84 3.19 -7.61 -11.49
C VAL A 84 4.59 -7.58 -12.10
N LEU A 85 4.91 -6.49 -12.81
CA LEU A 85 6.26 -6.20 -13.29
C LEU A 85 7.10 -5.59 -12.17
N GLU A 86 8.34 -6.05 -11.97
CA GLU A 86 9.22 -5.47 -10.94
C GLU A 86 9.74 -4.07 -11.29
N LYS A 87 9.67 -3.70 -12.58
CA LYS A 87 9.86 -2.35 -13.08
C LYS A 87 8.81 -2.08 -14.16
N MET A 88 8.11 -0.96 -14.04
CA MET A 88 7.34 -0.35 -15.12
C MET A 88 8.21 0.59 -15.93
#